data_AF-A0A2E0TE77-F1
#
_entry.id   AF-A0A2E0TE77-F1
#
_cell.length_a   1.000
_cell.length_b   1.000
_cell.length_c   1.000
_cell.angle_alpha   90.00
_cell.angle_beta   90.00
_cell.angle_gamma   90.00
#
_symmetry.space_group_name_H-M   'P 1'
#
loop_
_entity.id
_entity.type
_entity.pdbx_description
1 polymer ?
#
loop_
_entity_poly.entity_id
_entity_poly.type
_entity_poly.pdbx_seq_one_letter_code
_entity_poly.pdbx_strand_id
1 'polypeptide(L)'
;MSSPLLLRLTRPVDCRPDRFRRRVRRLAEAHRADPARLLPRFAFRCDERAFAEALLRERTHWWLFRTHQAAACGDFVVVDLSSPRPVGRRVVGLDLKLGGRLRTASHQLRHLPRAVRLLEARGLVEAPRVERYTGDARLLESVLGGKGERAAP
;
A
#
# COMPACT_ATOMS: atom_id res chain seq x y z
N MET A 1 16.56 13.39 -5.61
CA MET A 1 15.55 12.62 -4.85
C MET A 1 15.07 11.45 -5.71
N SER A 2 15.15 10.21 -5.25
CA SER A 2 14.68 9.05 -6.04
C SER A 2 13.15 9.02 -6.13
N SER A 3 12.61 8.69 -7.30
CA SER A 3 11.16 8.49 -7.50
C SER A 3 10.66 7.34 -6.61
N PRO A 4 9.46 7.44 -5.99
CA PRO A 4 8.95 6.34 -5.18
C PRO A 4 8.76 5.10 -6.06
N LEU A 5 9.06 3.93 -5.51
CA LEU A 5 8.80 2.66 -6.17
C LEU A 5 7.68 1.93 -5.44
N LEU A 6 6.81 1.29 -6.21
CA LEU A 6 5.65 0.55 -5.70
C LEU A 6 5.74 -0.91 -6.14
N LEU A 7 5.75 -1.80 -5.16
CA LEU A 7 5.67 -3.23 -5.38
C LEU A 7 4.23 -3.69 -5.21
N ARG A 8 3.58 -4.05 -6.32
CA ARG A 8 2.22 -4.57 -6.31
C ARG A 8 2.16 -5.98 -5.71
N LEU A 9 1.24 -6.20 -4.77
CA LEU A 9 0.89 -7.46 -4.12
C LEU A 9 -0.64 -7.63 -4.28
N THR A 10 -1.08 -8.70 -4.93
CA THR A 10 -2.52 -8.91 -5.20
C THR A 10 -3.06 -10.21 -4.64
N ARG A 11 -2.17 -11.07 -4.13
CA ARG A 11 -2.53 -12.37 -3.55
C ARG A 11 -1.66 -12.63 -2.32
N PRO A 12 -2.13 -13.38 -1.31
CA PRO A 12 -1.30 -13.71 -0.15
C PRO A 12 0.04 -14.36 -0.51
N VAL A 13 0.07 -15.17 -1.58
CA VAL A 13 1.29 -15.84 -2.08
C VAL A 13 2.39 -14.85 -2.51
N ASP A 14 2.04 -13.60 -2.85
CA ASP A 14 3.02 -12.57 -3.19
C ASP A 14 3.86 -12.12 -1.98
N CYS A 15 3.37 -12.37 -0.76
CA CYS A 15 4.07 -12.05 0.49
C CYS A 15 5.05 -13.15 0.93
N ARG A 16 5.02 -14.34 0.31
CA ARG A 16 5.98 -15.42 0.61
C ARG A 16 7.41 -14.95 0.32
N PRO A 17 8.40 -15.20 1.20
CA PRO A 17 9.73 -14.61 1.10
C PRO A 17 10.39 -14.76 -0.27
N ASP A 18 10.35 -15.96 -0.86
CA ASP A 18 10.98 -16.20 -2.17
C ASP A 18 10.28 -15.49 -3.31
N ARG A 19 8.94 -15.49 -3.31
CA ARG A 19 8.15 -14.77 -4.32
C ARG A 19 8.33 -13.27 -4.18
N PHE A 20 8.27 -12.75 -2.96
CA PHE A 20 8.50 -11.36 -2.65
C PHE A 20 9.87 -10.90 -3.16
N ARG A 21 10.94 -11.63 -2.81
CA ARG A 21 12.31 -11.36 -3.28
C ARG A 21 12.40 -11.37 -4.81
N ARG A 22 11.80 -12.35 -5.48
CA ARG A 22 11.76 -12.41 -6.96
C ARG A 22 11.04 -11.20 -7.56
N ARG A 23 9.92 -10.75 -6.97
CA ARG A 23 9.19 -9.57 -7.45
C ARG A 23 9.99 -8.28 -7.25
N VAL A 24 10.69 -8.13 -6.12
CA VAL A 24 11.60 -6.99 -5.90
C VAL A 24 12.76 -7.00 -6.90
N ARG A 25 13.35 -8.16 -7.20
CA ARG A 25 14.40 -8.28 -8.24
C ARG A 25 13.90 -7.84 -9.61
N ARG A 26 12.72 -8.32 -10.03
CA ARG A 26 12.09 -7.87 -11.30
C ARG A 26 11.81 -6.38 -11.33
N LEU A 27 11.37 -5.81 -10.20
CA LEU A 27 11.18 -4.36 -10.07
C LEU A 27 12.52 -3.62 -10.20
N ALA A 28 13.57 -4.12 -9.56
CA ALA A 28 14.91 -3.55 -9.65
C ALA A 28 15.42 -3.58 -11.10
N GLU A 29 15.29 -4.70 -11.80
CA GLU A 29 15.63 -4.86 -13.23
C GLU A 29 14.87 -3.85 -14.11
N ALA A 30 13.54 -3.76 -13.96
CA ALA A 30 12.70 -2.84 -14.71
C ALA A 30 13.09 -1.36 -14.50
N HIS A 31 13.63 -1.04 -13.33
CA HIS A 31 14.06 0.31 -12.97
C HIS A 31 15.59 0.50 -13.03
N ARG A 32 16.34 -0.46 -13.61
CA ARG A 32 17.82 -0.44 -13.69
C ARG A 32 18.48 -0.11 -12.35
N ALA A 33 17.95 -0.66 -11.27
CA ALA A 33 18.43 -0.47 -9.91
C ALA A 33 19.10 -1.74 -9.37
N ASP A 34 20.00 -1.59 -8.40
CA ASP A 34 20.62 -2.72 -7.70
C ASP A 34 19.60 -3.42 -6.78
N PRO A 35 19.30 -4.71 -6.98
CA PRO A 35 18.40 -5.47 -6.12
C PRO A 35 18.86 -5.53 -4.65
N ALA A 36 20.17 -5.57 -4.39
CA ALA A 36 20.71 -5.62 -3.03
C ALA A 36 20.42 -4.32 -2.26
N ARG A 37 20.40 -3.18 -2.95
CA ARG A 37 19.99 -1.89 -2.38
C ARG A 37 18.47 -1.77 -2.24
N LEU A 38 17.71 -2.43 -3.13
CA LEU A 38 16.25 -2.32 -3.17
C LEU A 38 15.52 -3.27 -2.21
N LEU A 39 16.06 -4.46 -1.96
CA LEU A 39 15.45 -5.44 -1.07
C LEU A 39 15.19 -4.93 0.35
N PRO A 40 16.17 -4.33 1.06
CA PRO A 40 15.96 -3.81 2.41
C PRO A 40 14.91 -2.69 2.48
N ARG A 41 14.71 -1.99 1.36
CA ARG A 41 13.78 -0.85 1.22
C ARG A 41 12.31 -1.27 1.10
N PHE A 42 12.06 -2.52 0.70
CA PHE A 42 10.72 -3.09 0.59
C PHE A 42 10.44 -4.12 1.68
N ALA A 43 11.48 -4.64 2.36
CA ALA A 43 11.36 -5.67 3.39
C ALA A 43 10.22 -5.35 4.37
N PHE A 44 9.43 -6.38 4.67
CA PHE A 44 8.44 -6.30 5.73
C PHE A 44 9.16 -6.19 7.09
N ARG A 45 8.57 -5.42 7.99
CA ARG A 45 8.98 -5.23 9.37
C ARG A 45 7.80 -5.59 10.28
N CYS A 46 8.13 -6.11 11.46
CA CYS A 46 7.14 -6.45 12.49
C CYS A 46 5.98 -7.30 11.93
N ASP A 47 4.76 -6.79 12.03
CA ASP A 47 3.48 -7.40 11.68
C ASP A 47 3.00 -7.05 10.26
N GLU A 48 3.71 -6.22 9.50
CA GLU A 48 3.29 -5.76 8.17
C GLU A 48 3.03 -6.91 7.19
N ARG A 49 3.84 -7.98 7.25
CA ARG A 49 3.64 -9.16 6.40
C ARG A 49 2.34 -9.87 6.74
N ALA A 50 2.07 -10.05 8.04
CA ALA A 50 0.87 -10.72 8.51
C ALA A 50 -0.38 -9.92 8.12
N PHE A 51 -0.34 -8.60 8.29
CA PHE A 51 -1.37 -7.68 7.81
C PHE A 51 -1.59 -7.80 6.30
N ALA A 52 -0.53 -7.75 5.49
CA ALA A 52 -0.63 -7.86 4.03
C ALA A 52 -1.24 -9.20 3.59
N GLU A 53 -0.83 -10.31 4.23
CA GLU A 53 -1.38 -11.63 3.96
C GLU A 53 -2.84 -11.77 4.39
N ALA A 54 -3.22 -11.22 5.54
CA ALA A 54 -4.60 -11.22 6.04
C ALA A 54 -5.53 -10.42 5.13
N LEU A 55 -5.17 -9.16 4.84
CA LEU A 55 -5.95 -8.29 3.96
C LEU A 55 -6.17 -8.92 2.59
N LEU A 56 -5.12 -9.44 1.95
CA LEU A 56 -5.22 -10.05 0.62
C LEU A 56 -5.97 -11.39 0.62
N ARG A 57 -6.11 -12.06 1.77
CA ARG A 57 -6.87 -13.30 1.91
C ARG A 57 -8.37 -13.01 2.04
N GLU A 58 -8.72 -12.00 2.81
CA GLU A 58 -10.11 -11.66 3.11
C GLU A 58 -10.74 -10.74 2.05
N ARG A 59 -9.92 -9.92 1.39
CA ARG A 59 -10.38 -8.82 0.54
C ARG A 59 -9.70 -8.88 -0.84
N THR A 60 -10.14 -9.82 -1.66
CA THR A 60 -9.56 -10.10 -2.99
C THR A 60 -9.71 -8.97 -4.01
N HIS A 61 -10.65 -8.04 -3.79
CA HIS A 61 -10.84 -6.84 -4.60
C HIS A 61 -9.85 -5.71 -4.25
N TRP A 62 -9.11 -5.82 -3.15
CA TRP A 62 -8.09 -4.84 -2.79
C TRP A 62 -6.75 -5.23 -3.39
N TRP A 63 -6.13 -4.28 -4.07
CA TRP A 63 -4.74 -4.39 -4.49
C TRP A 63 -3.86 -3.60 -3.54
N LEU A 64 -2.86 -4.28 -3.00
CA LEU A 64 -1.91 -3.72 -2.06
C LEU A 64 -0.63 -3.33 -2.81
N PHE A 65 -0.09 -2.17 -2.53
CA PHE A 65 1.18 -1.70 -3.07
C PHE A 65 2.10 -1.39 -1.90
N ARG A 66 3.08 -2.27 -1.67
CA ARG A 66 4.17 -1.99 -0.72
C ARG A 66 4.95 -0.81 -1.26
N THR A 67 5.16 0.20 -0.43
CA THR A 67 5.92 1.39 -0.76
C THR A 67 7.39 1.19 -0.41
N HIS A 68 8.26 1.95 -1.08
CA HIS A 68 9.65 2.10 -0.66
C HIS A 68 9.69 2.90 0.67
N GLN A 69 10.14 2.27 1.75
CA GLN A 69 10.15 2.87 3.11
C GLN A 69 10.90 4.21 3.23
N ALA A 70 11.95 4.46 2.44
CA ALA A 70 12.68 5.74 2.50
C ALA A 70 11.98 6.89 1.74
N ALA A 71 10.84 6.63 1.08
CA ALA A 71 10.13 7.62 0.28
C ALA A 71 9.14 8.47 1.10
N ALA A 72 8.88 8.15 2.38
CA ALA A 72 7.84 8.79 3.19
C ALA A 72 6.46 8.75 2.50
N CYS A 73 6.09 7.57 2.02
CA CYS A 73 4.79 7.24 1.44
C CYS A 73 3.95 6.29 2.32
N GLY A 74 4.34 6.12 3.58
CA GLY A 74 3.84 5.07 4.49
C GLY A 74 4.43 3.71 4.17
N ASP A 75 3.76 2.68 4.65
CA ASP A 75 4.10 1.26 4.45
C ASP A 75 3.38 0.65 3.26
N PHE A 76 2.14 1.10 3.00
CA PHE A 76 1.33 0.61 1.91
C PHE A 76 0.47 1.70 1.28
N VAL A 77 0.19 1.54 -0.01
CA VAL A 77 -0.95 2.15 -0.67
C VAL A 77 -1.89 1.03 -1.08
N VAL A 78 -3.17 1.14 -0.75
CA VAL A 78 -4.20 0.16 -1.10
C VAL A 78 -5.17 0.80 -2.08
N VAL A 79 -5.57 0.03 -3.09
CA VAL A 79 -6.57 0.45 -4.08
C VAL A 79 -7.73 -0.53 -4.02
N ASP A 80 -8.93 -0.01 -3.83
CA ASP A 80 -10.16 -0.79 -3.94
C ASP A 80 -10.56 -0.89 -5.41
N LEU A 81 -10.57 -2.11 -5.96
CA LEU A 81 -10.99 -2.41 -7.33
C LEU A 81 -12.45 -2.87 -7.45
N SER A 82 -13.27 -2.64 -6.43
CA SER A 82 -14.73 -2.87 -6.51
C SER A 82 -15.37 -2.11 -7.67
N SER A 83 -14.87 -0.91 -8.00
CA SER A 83 -15.25 -0.16 -9.20
C SER A 83 -14.41 -0.60 -10.43
N PRO A 84 -15.07 -0.96 -11.56
CA PRO A 84 -14.35 -1.22 -12.80
C PRO A 84 -13.74 0.05 -13.40
N ARG A 85 -14.32 1.22 -13.14
CA ARG A 85 -13.85 2.52 -13.68
C ARG A 85 -12.77 3.13 -12.77
N PRO A 86 -11.62 3.59 -13.31
CA PRO A 86 -10.54 4.20 -12.54
C PRO A 86 -10.96 5.35 -11.61
N VAL A 87 -11.85 6.21 -12.07
CA VAL A 87 -12.39 7.36 -11.30
C VAL A 87 -13.16 6.96 -10.04
N GLY A 88 -13.76 5.75 -10.03
CA GLY A 88 -14.57 5.26 -8.91
C GLY A 88 -13.77 4.47 -7.88
N ARG A 89 -12.46 4.31 -8.06
CA ARG A 89 -11.62 3.48 -7.18
C ARG A 89 -11.11 4.29 -6.00
N ARG A 90 -11.33 3.77 -4.79
CA ARG A 90 -10.83 4.35 -3.55
C ARG A 90 -9.33 4.07 -3.39
N VAL A 91 -8.57 5.05 -2.90
CA VAL A 91 -7.15 4.89 -2.59
C VAL A 91 -6.89 5.24 -1.13
N VAL A 92 -6.18 4.35 -0.43
CA VAL A 92 -5.86 4.51 0.98
C VAL A 92 -4.36 4.35 1.19
N GLY A 93 -3.70 5.36 1.77
CA GLY A 93 -2.31 5.25 2.24
C GLY A 93 -2.28 4.84 3.71
N LEU A 94 -1.42 3.87 4.04
CA LEU A 94 -1.32 3.26 5.36
C LEU A 94 0.10 3.38 5.92
N ASP A 95 0.20 3.70 7.19
CA ASP A 95 1.44 3.72 8.00
C ASP A 95 1.18 2.87 9.26
N LEU A 96 1.68 1.64 9.28
CA LEU A 96 1.43 0.69 10.35
C LEU A 96 2.26 1.05 11.58
N LYS A 97 1.60 1.04 12.74
CA LYS A 97 2.24 1.24 14.03
C LYS A 97 1.72 0.19 14.98
N LEU A 98 2.57 -0.79 15.32
CA LEU A 98 2.25 -1.85 16.27
C LEU A 98 1.76 -1.26 17.60
N GLY A 99 0.54 -1.62 18.02
CA GLY A 99 -0.10 -1.07 19.23
C GLY A 99 -0.47 0.42 19.15
N GLY A 100 -0.33 1.04 17.98
CA GLY A 100 -0.61 2.44 17.74
C GLY A 100 -2.11 2.73 17.60
N ARG A 101 -2.55 3.86 18.15
CA ARG A 101 -3.92 4.35 17.96
C ARG A 101 -4.16 4.74 16.49
N LEU A 102 -5.39 4.55 16.02
CA LEU A 102 -5.84 5.00 14.70
C LEU A 102 -5.79 6.53 14.59
N ARG A 103 -5.18 7.06 13.53
CA ARG A 103 -5.19 8.51 13.18
C ARG A 103 -5.29 8.70 11.68
N THR A 104 -5.80 9.85 11.25
CA THR A 104 -6.04 10.21 9.84
C THR A 104 -4.89 11.00 9.18
N ALA A 105 -3.76 11.16 9.87
CA ALA A 105 -2.60 11.89 9.37
C ALA A 105 -1.30 11.34 9.96
N SER A 106 -0.25 11.26 9.13
CA SER A 106 1.11 10.91 9.54
C SER A 106 2.12 11.63 8.64
N HIS A 107 3.20 12.15 9.23
CA HIS A 107 4.33 12.70 8.47
C HIS A 107 4.98 11.65 7.55
N GLN A 108 4.84 10.35 7.88
CA GLN A 108 5.31 9.26 7.04
C GLN A 108 4.50 9.12 5.74
N LEU A 109 3.35 9.77 5.61
CA LEU A 109 2.51 9.78 4.40
C LEU A 109 2.66 11.08 3.57
N ARG A 110 3.63 11.94 3.89
CA ARG A 110 3.81 13.25 3.23
C ARG A 110 3.98 13.16 1.71
N HIS A 111 4.60 12.10 1.21
CA HIS A 111 4.85 11.90 -0.22
C HIS A 111 3.89 10.89 -0.85
N LEU A 112 2.83 10.48 -0.13
CA LEU A 112 1.77 9.63 -0.68
C LEU A 112 1.23 10.13 -2.03
N PRO A 113 1.03 11.45 -2.28
CA PRO A 113 0.61 11.93 -3.60
C PRO A 113 1.53 11.50 -4.74
N ARG A 114 2.83 11.34 -4.50
CA ARG A 114 3.77 10.85 -5.53
C ARG A 114 3.56 9.38 -5.85
N ALA A 115 3.24 8.56 -4.86
CA ALA A 115 2.85 7.17 -5.08
C ALA A 115 1.52 7.07 -5.87
N VAL A 116 0.56 7.94 -5.55
CA VAL A 116 -0.73 8.01 -6.24
C VAL A 116 -0.56 8.37 -7.72
N ARG A 117 0.29 9.34 -8.05
CA ARG A 117 0.62 9.67 -9.45
C ARG A 117 1.16 8.49 -10.25
N LEU A 118 1.88 7.56 -9.61
CA LEU A 118 2.34 6.33 -10.27
C LEU A 118 1.20 5.35 -10.53
N LEU A 119 0.17 5.34 -9.69
CA LEU A 119 -1.04 4.56 -9.93
C LEU A 119 -1.87 5.17 -11.06
N GLU A 120 -1.97 6.51 -11.11
CA GLU A 120 -2.62 7.25 -12.20
C GLU A 120 -1.91 7.01 -13.54
N ALA A 121 -0.57 7.13 -13.58
CA ALA A 121 0.21 6.87 -14.78
C ALA A 121 0.10 5.42 -15.30
N ARG A 122 -0.35 4.49 -14.44
CA ARG A 122 -0.63 3.09 -14.81
C ARG A 122 -2.09 2.84 -15.19
N GLY A 123 -2.93 3.89 -15.23
CA GLY A 123 -4.36 3.80 -15.50
C GLY A 123 -5.15 3.06 -14.41
N LEU A 124 -4.57 2.90 -13.22
CA LEU A 124 -5.23 2.17 -12.13
C LEU A 124 -6.26 3.02 -11.40
N VAL A 125 -6.08 4.33 -11.37
CA VAL A 125 -6.96 5.28 -10.70
C VAL A 125 -6.93 6.58 -11.50
N GLU A 126 -7.94 7.42 -11.33
CA GLU A 126 -8.03 8.73 -11.98
C GLU A 126 -8.54 9.74 -10.96
N ALA A 127 -7.74 10.78 -10.66
CA ALA A 127 -8.04 11.81 -9.67
C ALA A 127 -8.64 11.25 -8.35
N PRO A 128 -8.04 10.21 -7.74
CA PRO A 128 -8.67 9.50 -6.65
C PRO A 128 -8.77 10.38 -5.41
N ARG A 129 -9.84 10.19 -4.64
CA ARG A 129 -9.84 10.60 -3.23
C ARG A 129 -8.84 9.73 -2.48
N VAL A 130 -7.84 10.36 -1.87
CA VAL A 130 -6.78 9.68 -1.14
C VAL A 130 -6.98 9.85 0.37
N GLU A 131 -7.31 8.75 1.02
CA GLU A 131 -7.41 8.68 2.48
C GLU A 131 -6.06 8.27 3.08
N ARG A 132 -5.81 8.70 4.32
CA ARG A 132 -4.54 8.49 5.02
C ARG A 132 -4.85 7.95 6.39
N TYR A 133 -4.27 6.80 6.74
CA TYR A 133 -4.42 6.24 8.07
C TYR A 133 -3.08 5.77 8.63
N THR A 134 -2.91 5.97 9.93
CA THR A 134 -1.85 5.32 10.70
C THR A 134 -2.47 4.61 11.89
N GLY A 135 -1.89 3.48 12.30
CA GLY A 135 -2.36 2.76 13.47
C GLY A 135 -1.98 1.29 13.44
N ASP A 136 -2.47 0.57 14.44
CA ASP A 136 -2.33 -0.88 14.53
C ASP A 136 -3.04 -1.60 13.36
N ALA A 137 -2.47 -2.73 12.94
CA ALA A 137 -2.98 -3.55 11.84
C ALA A 137 -4.48 -3.84 11.95
N ARG A 138 -4.97 -4.23 13.14
CA ARG A 138 -6.39 -4.60 13.34
C ARG A 138 -7.34 -3.41 13.17
N LEU A 139 -6.91 -2.23 13.62
CA LEU A 139 -7.68 -1.00 13.47
C LEU A 139 -7.73 -0.56 12.00
N LEU A 140 -6.62 -0.69 11.29
CA LEU A 140 -6.56 -0.40 9.85
C LEU A 140 -7.40 -1.38 9.03
N GLU A 141 -7.38 -2.68 9.36
CA GLU A 141 -8.26 -3.69 8.75
C GLU A 141 -9.74 -3.32 8.93
N SER A 142 -10.12 -2.82 10.10
CA SER A 142 -11.48 -2.36 10.38
C SER A 142 -11.89 -1.18 9.49
N VAL A 143 -11.00 -0.20 9.28
CA VAL A 143 -11.23 0.95 8.38
C VAL A 143 -11.33 0.53 6.91
N LEU A 144 -10.59 -0.48 6.49
CA LEU A 144 -10.67 -1.04 5.14
C LEU A 144 -11.90 -1.93 4.96
N GLY A 145 -12.33 -2.62 6.03
CA GLY A 145 -13.45 -3.55 6.02
C GLY A 145 -14.81 -2.90 6.23
N GLY A 146 -14.85 -1.69 6.79
CA GLY A 146 -16.04 -0.95 7.17
C GLY A 146 -16.70 -0.20 6.02
N LYS A 147 -17.99 -0.51 5.84
CA LYS A 147 -19.01 0.31 5.18
C LYS A 147 -18.77 1.79 5.47
N GLY A 148 -18.93 2.66 4.48
CA GLY A 148 -19.13 4.07 4.75
C GLY A 148 -20.33 4.22 5.69
N GLU A 149 -20.08 4.42 6.98
CA GLU A 149 -20.95 5.23 7.79
C GLU A 149 -21.01 6.58 7.07
N ARG A 150 -22.11 6.75 6.35
CA ARG A 150 -22.69 8.07 6.15
C ARG A 150 -22.87 8.65 7.55
N ALA A 151 -21.92 9.45 7.98
CA ALA A 151 -22.22 10.49 8.93
C ALA A 151 -23.10 11.52 8.18
N ALA A 152 -24.40 11.35 8.33
CA ALA A 152 -25.43 12.39 8.29
C ALA A 152 -26.35 12.05 9.46
N PRO A 153 -26.93 13.01 10.17
CA PRO A 153 -27.63 14.19 9.63
C PRO A 153 -26.77 15.43 9.45
#